data_AF-A0A936TRY5-F1
#
_entry.id   AF-A0A936TRY5-F1
#
_cell.length_a   1.000
_cell.length_b   1.000
_cell.length_c   1.000
_cell.angle_alpha   90.00
_cell.angle_beta   90.00
_cell.angle_gamma   90.00
#
_symmetry.space_group_name_H-M   'P 1'
#
loop_
_entity.id
_entity.type
_entity.pdbx_description
1 polymer ?
#
loop_
_entity_poly.entity_id
_entity_poly.type
_entity_poly.pdbx_seq_one_letter_code
_entity_poly.pdbx_strand_id
1 'polypeptide(L)' 'MSNAISDFMVHIDDDLYPGERRLLEADVMNGDCVVSAHIPDSTPHLMMVVYDSECTHAREILGQVRNMGVHATML' A
#
# COMPACT_ATOMS: atom_id res chain seq x y z
N MET A 1 -22.36 0.73 -1.00
CA MET A 1 -21.28 -0.27 -1.19
C MET A 1 -20.74 -0.01 -2.57
N SER A 2 -19.50 0.49 -2.66
CA SER A 2 -18.84 0.61 -3.97
C SER A 2 -18.67 -0.78 -4.57
N ASN A 3 -18.99 -0.90 -5.85
CA ASN A 3 -18.80 -2.13 -6.62
C ASN A 3 -17.46 -2.13 -7.38
N ALA A 4 -16.62 -1.10 -7.19
CA ALA A 4 -15.41 -0.87 -7.95
C ALA A 4 -14.16 -1.12 -7.11
N ILE A 5 -14.08 -2.29 -6.48
CA ILE A 5 -12.88 -2.71 -5.75
C ILE A 5 -11.78 -3.05 -6.76
N SER A 6 -10.61 -2.46 -6.58
CA SER A 6 -9.42 -2.71 -7.39
C SER A 6 -8.24 -3.03 -6.48
N ASP A 7 -7.27 -3.76 -7.02
CA ASP A 7 -6.01 -4.05 -6.35
C ASP A 7 -4.81 -3.60 -7.19
N PHE A 8 -3.69 -3.35 -6.54
CA PHE A 8 -2.41 -3.12 -7.18
C PHE A 8 -1.26 -3.57 -6.29
N MET A 9 -0.11 -3.84 -6.90
CA MET A 9 1.12 -4.16 -6.20
C MET A 9 2.05 -2.96 -6.15
N VAL A 10 2.66 -2.77 -4.99
CA VAL A 10 3.67 -1.76 -4.74
C VAL A 10 4.95 -2.46 -4.38
N HIS A 11 6.00 -2.19 -5.14
CA HIS A 11 7.36 -2.47 -4.74
C HIS A 11 7.80 -1.40 -3.74
N ILE A 12 8.24 -1.80 -2.55
CA ILE A 12 8.79 -0.94 -1.50
C ILE A 12 10.27 -1.30 -1.28
N ASP A 13 11.00 -0.50 -0.49
CA ASP A 13 12.43 -0.74 -0.26
C ASP A 13 12.70 -2.06 0.49
N ASP A 14 13.73 -2.77 0.04
CA ASP A 14 14.13 -4.09 0.58
C ASP A 14 14.71 -4.00 2.00
N ASP A 15 15.09 -2.82 2.46
CA ASP A 15 15.79 -2.58 3.73
C ASP A 15 14.86 -2.32 4.92
N LEU A 16 13.55 -2.27 4.70
CA LEU A 16 12.56 -2.07 5.77
C LEU A 16 12.54 -3.23 6.78
N TYR A 17 12.82 -2.91 8.04
CA TYR A 17 12.75 -3.85 9.15
C TYR A 17 11.30 -4.32 9.36
N PRO A 18 11.07 -5.53 9.94
CA PRO A 18 9.72 -6.05 10.16
C PRO A 18 8.78 -5.11 10.91
N GLY A 19 9.31 -4.30 11.84
CA GLY A 19 8.52 -3.30 12.56
C GLY A 19 8.07 -2.14 11.68
N GLU A 20 8.94 -1.67 10.78
CA GLU A 20 8.63 -0.58 9.84
C GLU A 20 7.62 -1.04 8.80
N ARG A 21 7.72 -2.30 8.33
CA ARG A 21 6.73 -2.89 7.43
C ARG A 21 5.32 -2.92 8.04
N ARG A 22 5.20 -3.30 9.32
CA ARG A 22 3.90 -3.30 10.01
C ARG A 22 3.33 -1.90 10.20
N LEU A 23 4.18 -0.92 10.49
CA LEU A 23 3.77 0.49 10.57
C LEU A 23 3.29 0.98 9.21
N LEU A 24 4.01 0.65 8.14
CA LEU A 24 3.64 0.98 6.77
C LEU A 24 2.30 0.36 6.38
N GLU A 25 2.08 -0.94 6.66
CA GLU A 25 0.78 -1.60 6.44
C GLU A 25 -0.35 -0.87 7.15
N ALA A 26 -0.16 -0.52 8.43
CA ALA A 26 -1.16 0.16 9.23
C ALA A 26 -1.46 1.57 8.69
N ASP A 27 -0.43 2.32 8.30
CA ASP A 27 -0.58 3.67 7.77
C ASP A 27 -1.30 3.68 6.42
N VAL A 28 -0.98 2.75 5.51
CA VAL A 28 -1.69 2.62 4.22
C VAL A 28 -3.12 2.15 4.45
N MET A 29 -3.36 1.23 5.38
CA MET A 29 -4.70 0.76 5.72
C MET A 29 -5.59 1.87 6.31
N ASN A 30 -5.00 2.84 7.01
CA ASN A 30 -5.69 4.03 7.52
C ASN A 30 -5.92 5.11 6.45
N GLY A 31 -5.41 4.91 5.23
CA GLY A 31 -5.63 5.79 4.09
C GLY A 31 -7.10 5.78 3.63
N ASP A 32 -7.57 6.92 3.15
CA ASP A 32 -8.93 7.05 2.65
C ASP A 32 -9.20 6.04 1.52
N CYS A 33 -10.28 5.28 1.67
CA CYS A 33 -10.78 4.35 0.66
C CYS A 33 -9.85 3.17 0.33
N VAL A 34 -8.86 2.91 1.19
CA VAL A 34 -8.13 1.65 1.24
C VAL A 34 -8.98 0.61 1.99
N VAL A 35 -9.12 -0.57 1.40
CA VAL A 35 -9.84 -1.70 1.97
C VAL A 35 -8.88 -2.64 2.69
N SER A 36 -7.70 -2.86 2.12
CA SER A 36 -6.63 -3.62 2.76
C SER A 36 -5.25 -3.22 2.23
N ALA A 37 -4.24 -3.38 3.08
CA ALA A 37 -2.84 -3.29 2.72
C ALA A 37 -2.09 -4.43 3.43
N HIS A 38 -1.27 -5.18 2.70
CA HIS A 38 -0.51 -6.29 3.28
C HIS A 38 0.85 -6.49 2.58
N ILE A 39 1.89 -6.70 3.38
CA ILE A 39 3.26 -7.04 2.99
C ILE A 39 3.52 -8.49 3.42
N PRO A 40 3.55 -9.46 2.48
CA PRO A 40 3.81 -10.85 2.82
C PRO A 40 5.24 -11.05 3.36
N ASP A 41 5.38 -11.82 4.43
CA ASP A 41 6.71 -12.14 5.00
C ASP A 41 7.61 -12.92 4.02
N SER A 42 7.02 -13.64 3.05
CA SER A 42 7.74 -14.34 1.98
C SER A 42 8.34 -13.41 0.93
N THR A 43 7.78 -12.21 0.77
CA THR A 43 8.18 -11.19 -0.22
C THR A 43 8.08 -9.80 0.41
N PRO A 44 8.99 -9.45 1.33
CA PRO A 44 8.86 -8.28 2.20
C PRO A 44 8.99 -6.94 1.47
N HIS A 45 9.39 -6.95 0.20
CA HIS A 45 9.51 -5.80 -0.69
C HIS A 45 8.26 -5.58 -1.55
N LEU A 46 7.23 -6.42 -1.41
CA LEU A 46 5.97 -6.28 -2.12
C LEU A 46 4.85 -6.02 -1.13
N MET A 47 4.08 -4.98 -1.39
CA MET A 47 2.84 -4.68 -0.71
C MET A 47 1.68 -4.83 -1.68
N MET A 48 0.68 -5.60 -1.31
CA MET A 48 -0.61 -5.67 -2.01
C MET A 48 -1.57 -4.68 -1.35
N VAL A 49 -2.17 -3.81 -2.16
CA VAL A 49 -3.16 -2.85 -1.69
C VAL A 49 -4.46 -3.06 -2.45
N VAL A 50 -5.55 -3.21 -1.70
CA VAL A 50 -6.91 -3.28 -2.23
C VAL A 50 -7.63 -2.01 -1.82
N TYR A 51 -8.30 -1.36 -2.77
CA TYR A 51 -8.92 -0.04 -2.56
C TYR A 51 -10.21 0.10 -3.37
N ASP A 52 -11.00 1.10 -3.00
CA ASP A 52 -12.19 1.52 -3.73
C ASP A 52 -11.81 2.51 -4.83
N SER A 53 -11.88 2.06 -6.09
CA SER A 53 -11.47 2.86 -7.26
C SER A 53 -12.46 3.95 -7.66
N GLU A 54 -13.66 3.98 -7.07
CA GLU A 54 -14.61 5.11 -7.20
C GLU A 54 -14.24 6.28 -6.28
N CYS A 55 -13.44 6.03 -5.23
CA CYS A 55 -13.10 7.04 -4.23
C CYS A 55 -11.64 7.52 -4.29
N THR A 56 -10.69 6.62 -4.57
CA THR A 56 -9.27 6.97 -4.73
C THR A 56 -8.66 6.21 -5.90
N HIS A 57 -7.40 6.51 -6.21
CA HIS A 57 -6.65 5.87 -7.28
C HIS A 57 -5.30 5.38 -6.78
N ALA A 58 -4.82 4.28 -7.36
CA ALA A 58 -3.53 3.69 -7.01
C ALA A 58 -2.35 4.70 -7.05
N ARG A 59 -2.41 5.71 -7.93
CA ARG A 59 -1.40 6.79 -7.97
C ARG A 59 -1.42 7.72 -6.76
N GLU A 60 -2.60 7.98 -6.20
CA GLU A 60 -2.75 8.80 -4.99
C GLU A 60 -2.24 8.05 -3.77
N ILE A 61 -2.64 6.78 -3.62
CA ILE A 61 -2.16 5.89 -2.57
C ILE A 61 -0.63 5.75 -2.66
N LEU A 62 -0.08 5.51 -3.85
CA LEU A 62 1.38 5.45 -4.05
C LEU A 62 2.07 6.76 -3.64
N GLY A 63 1.46 7.91 -3.91
CA GLY A 63 1.95 9.21 -3.46
C GLY A 63 1.99 9.31 -1.93
N GLN A 64 0.96 8.83 -1.24
CA GLN A 64 0.92 8.77 0.22
C GLN A 64 2.02 7.87 0.78
N VAL A 65 2.22 6.68 0.20
CA VAL A 65 3.30 5.75 0.58
C VAL A 65 4.67 6.44 0.45
N ARG A 66 4.90 7.15 -0.66
CA ARG A 66 6.16 7.89 -0.89
C ARG A 66 6.37 9.01 0.12
N ASN A 67 5.29 9.68 0.54
CA ASN A 67 5.35 10.75 1.54
C ASN A 67 5.70 10.25 2.95
N MET A 68 5.59 8.95 3.21
CA MET A 68 6.03 8.32 4.47
C MET A 68 7.55 8.10 4.52
N GLY A 69 8.29 8.52 3.47
CA GLY A 69 9.74 8.41 3.40
C GLY A 69 10.24 7.10 2.81
N VAL A 70 9.34 6.24 2.35
CA VAL A 70 9.66 4.96 1.68
C VAL A 70 9.74 5.18 0.18
N HIS A 71 10.76 4.64 -0.47
CA HIS A 71 10.78 4.63 -1.93
C HIS A 71 9.89 3.47 -2.43
N ALA A 72 8.84 3.85 -3.14
CA ALA A 72 7.79 2.93 -3.58
C ALA A 72 7.49 3.09 -5.07
N THR A 73 7.24 1.98 -5.77
CA THR A 73 6.91 1.97 -7.21
C THR A 73 5.75 1.01 -7.49
N MET A 74 4.82 1.42 -8.33
CA MET A 74 3.72 0.57 -8.79
C MET A 74 4.21 -0.39 -9.87
N LEU A 75 3.77 -1.64 -9.80
CA LEU A 75 4.03 -2.68 -10.79
C LEU A 75 2.92 -2.75 -11.85
#